data_AF-A0AA40VW33-F1
#
_entry.id   AF-A0AA40VW33-F1
#
_cell.length_a   1.000
_cell.length_b   1.000
_cell.length_c   1.000
_cell.angle_alpha   90.00
_cell.angle_beta   90.00
_cell.angle_gamma   90.00
#
_symmetry.space_group_name_H-M   'P 1'
#
loop_
_entity.id
_entity.type
_entity.pdbx_description
1 polymer ?
#
loop_
_entity_poly.entity_id
_entity_poly.type
_entity_poly.pdbx_seq_one_letter_code
_entity_poly.pdbx_strand_id
1 'polypeptide(L)'
;MKIWTIEEEASALRARFEGVNRAAFARSHQIKGGQAMIYQHITGRRPLNLEAATAYAQGLGCSLADISPRLAAEAQKAAALTSDAALRVSPTEAPWPFPSTPEADVRALPAADIQLLDSILAGAMKAILNRSTPSKSMAEQVLNASGLSETPKKKIRETEK
;
A
#
# COMPACT_ATOMS: atom_id res chain seq x y z
N MET A 1 4.75 -13.89 26.62
CA MET A 1 5.64 -12.94 27.34
C MET A 1 4.89 -12.40 28.55
N LYS A 2 5.56 -12.25 29.71
CA LYS A 2 4.94 -11.60 30.88
C LYS A 2 4.81 -10.11 30.58
N ILE A 3 3.61 -9.55 30.75
CA ILE A 3 3.40 -8.09 30.70
C ILE A 3 3.87 -7.51 32.04
N TRP A 4 4.69 -6.47 31.98
CA TRP A 4 5.27 -5.81 33.15
C TRP A 4 4.35 -4.72 33.71
N THR A 5 4.47 -4.47 35.01
CA THR A 5 3.89 -3.26 35.63
C THR A 5 4.73 -2.03 35.29
N ILE A 6 4.19 -0.84 35.57
CA ILE A 6 4.89 0.44 35.32
C ILE A 6 6.21 0.50 36.11
N GLU A 7 6.22 -0.04 37.33
CA GLU A 7 7.39 -0.07 38.21
C GLU A 7 8.44 -1.06 37.70
N GLU A 8 8.01 -2.24 37.22
CA GLU A 8 8.89 -3.22 36.59
C GLU A 8 9.53 -2.65 35.31
N GLU A 9 8.74 -1.97 34.46
CA GLU A 9 9.22 -1.26 33.26
C GLU A 9 10.23 -0.16 33.62
N ALA A 10 9.92 0.66 34.63
CA ALA A 10 10.81 1.72 35.09
C ALA A 10 12.14 1.17 35.62
N SER A 11 12.10 0.08 36.38
CA SER A 11 13.28 -0.59 36.92
C SER A 11 14.15 -1.18 35.80
N ALA A 12 13.55 -1.90 34.85
CA ALA A 12 14.25 -2.45 33.69
C ALA A 12 14.90 -1.35 32.84
N LEU A 13 14.17 -0.25 32.60
CA LEU A 13 14.70 0.90 31.87
C LEU A 13 15.84 1.57 32.64
N ARG A 14 15.71 1.70 33.97
CA ARG A 14 16.75 2.29 34.83
C ARG A 14 18.07 1.53 34.71
N ALA A 15 18.04 0.21 34.75
CA ALA A 15 19.22 -0.64 34.61
C ALA A 15 19.96 -0.38 33.28
N ARG A 16 19.22 -0.15 32.19
CA ARG A 16 19.80 0.18 30.87
C ARG A 16 20.44 1.57 30.82
N PHE A 17 20.06 2.47 31.71
CA PHE A 17 20.63 3.81 31.83
C PHE A 17 21.77 3.90 32.87
N GLU A 18 22.23 2.78 33.42
CA GLU A 18 23.43 2.74 34.25
C GLU A 18 24.68 3.08 33.43
N GLY A 19 25.50 4.00 33.92
CA GLY A 19 26.69 4.49 33.18
C GLY A 19 26.38 5.41 31.99
N VAL A 20 25.12 5.61 31.61
CA VAL A 20 24.74 6.47 30.46
C VAL A 20 24.57 7.92 30.91
N ASN A 21 25.25 8.85 30.22
CA ASN A 21 25.00 10.28 30.40
C ASN A 21 23.64 10.65 29.80
N ARG A 22 22.63 10.73 30.66
CA ARG A 22 21.23 11.00 30.29
C ARG A 22 21.05 12.33 29.57
N ALA A 23 21.82 13.37 29.91
CA ALA A 23 21.70 14.68 29.28
C ALA A 23 22.30 14.68 27.87
N ALA A 24 23.39 13.95 27.65
CA ALA A 24 23.93 13.73 26.31
C ALA A 24 22.99 12.85 25.48
N PHE A 25 22.53 11.74 26.06
CA PHE A 25 21.58 10.83 25.41
C PHE A 25 20.31 11.55 24.96
N ALA A 26 19.72 12.38 25.82
CA ALA A 26 18.51 13.12 25.49
C ALA A 26 18.70 14.07 24.29
N ARG A 27 19.90 14.66 24.15
CA ARG A 27 20.25 15.53 23.03
C ARG A 27 20.48 14.73 21.76
N SER A 28 21.28 13.66 21.83
CA SER A 28 21.60 12.82 20.68
C SER A 28 20.38 12.13 20.08
N HIS A 29 19.41 11.74 20.90
CA HIS A 29 18.20 11.03 20.47
C HIS A 29 16.93 11.90 20.51
N GLN A 30 17.09 13.23 20.61
CA GLN A 30 16.01 14.22 20.53
C GLN A 30 14.81 13.90 21.45
N ILE A 31 15.07 13.46 22.68
CA ILE A 31 14.03 13.09 23.64
C ILE A 31 13.24 14.34 24.06
N LYS A 32 11.95 14.37 23.76
CA LYS A 32 11.05 15.45 24.19
C LYS A 32 11.05 15.57 25.72
N GLY A 33 11.28 16.79 26.22
CA GLY A 33 11.43 17.06 27.66
C GLY A 33 12.82 16.71 28.23
N GLY A 34 13.76 16.29 27.39
CA GLY A 34 15.17 16.15 27.73
C GLY A 34 15.47 15.13 28.83
N GLN A 35 16.54 15.38 29.59
CA GLN A 35 16.97 14.53 30.70
C GLN A 35 15.89 14.38 31.80
N ALA A 36 15.10 15.43 32.05
CA ALA A 36 14.05 15.41 33.06
C ALA A 36 12.98 14.36 32.72
N MET A 37 12.65 14.20 31.44
CA MET A 37 11.70 13.18 30.99
C MET A 37 12.25 11.76 31.21
N ILE A 38 13.54 11.54 30.90
CA ILE A 38 14.21 10.26 31.18
C ILE A 38 14.13 9.93 32.67
N TYR A 39 14.38 10.91 33.54
CA TYR A 39 14.28 10.72 34.99
C TYR A 39 12.87 10.29 35.45
N GLN A 40 11.82 10.90 34.89
CA GLN A 40 10.43 10.54 35.23
C GLN A 40 10.11 9.09 34.84
N HIS A 41 10.56 8.64 33.66
CA HIS A 41 10.32 7.28 33.19
C HIS A 41 11.11 6.23 33.99
N ILE A 42 12.41 6.45 34.27
CA ILE A 42 13.22 5.48 35.04
C ILE A 42 12.88 5.44 36.55
N THR A 43 12.10 6.41 37.04
CA THR A 43 11.60 6.41 38.42
C THR A 43 10.15 5.98 38.53
N GLY A 44 9.48 5.66 37.41
CA GLY A 44 8.08 5.25 37.38
C GLY A 44 7.09 6.35 37.75
N ARG A 45 7.53 7.61 37.88
CA ARG A 45 6.65 8.75 38.19
C ARG A 45 5.72 9.08 37.04
N ARG A 46 6.16 8.80 35.81
CA ARG A 46 5.35 8.91 34.61
C ARG A 46 5.42 7.58 33.87
N PRO A 47 4.27 7.00 33.45
CA PRO A 47 4.28 5.82 32.62
C PRO A 47 4.95 6.11 31.28
N LEU A 48 5.66 5.11 30.76
CA LEU A 48 6.33 5.21 29.48
C LEU A 48 5.31 5.26 28.33
N ASN A 49 5.56 6.14 27.36
CA ASN A 49 4.76 6.23 26.13
C ASN A 49 5.52 5.64 24.92
N LEU A 50 4.81 5.38 23.83
CA LEU A 50 5.38 4.72 22.65
C LEU A 50 6.49 5.56 21.98
N GLU A 51 6.33 6.88 21.93
CA GLU A 51 7.33 7.79 21.35
C GLU A 51 8.67 7.71 22.11
N ALA A 52 8.64 7.87 23.44
CA ALA A 52 9.82 7.79 24.27
C ALA A 52 10.42 6.37 24.26
N ALA A 53 9.59 5.34 24.33
CA ALA A 53 10.05 3.96 24.28
C ALA A 53 10.77 3.64 22.97
N THR A 54 10.30 4.16 21.84
CA THR A 54 10.92 3.97 20.53
C THR A 54 12.27 4.69 20.46
N ALA A 55 12.35 5.91 20.96
CA ALA A 55 13.62 6.64 21.02
C ALA A 55 14.64 5.98 21.96
N TYR A 56 14.19 5.41 23.07
CA TYR A 56 15.04 4.62 23.98
C TYR A 56 15.51 3.32 23.33
N ALA A 57 14.62 2.59 22.65
CA ALA A 57 14.97 1.37 21.93
C ALA A 57 16.06 1.65 20.89
N GLN A 58 15.87 2.70 20.09
CA GLN A 58 16.84 3.13 19.08
C GLN A 58 18.17 3.57 19.70
N GLY A 59 18.14 4.40 20.75
CA GLY A 59 19.36 4.92 21.36
C GLY A 59 20.14 3.91 22.19
N LEU A 60 19.46 2.93 22.78
CA LEU A 60 20.08 1.85 23.57
C LEU A 60 20.38 0.60 22.72
N GLY A 61 19.98 0.59 21.44
CA GLY A 61 20.20 -0.54 20.53
C GLY A 61 19.47 -1.82 20.96
N CYS A 62 18.28 -1.71 21.54
CA CYS A 62 17.49 -2.85 22.00
C CYS A 62 16.08 -2.85 21.39
N SER A 63 15.36 -3.96 21.48
CA SER A 63 14.00 -4.03 20.94
C SER A 63 13.00 -3.30 21.84
N LEU A 64 11.84 -2.92 21.29
CA LEU A 64 10.77 -2.31 22.08
C LEU A 64 10.26 -3.25 23.19
N ALA A 65 10.27 -4.57 22.94
CA ALA A 65 9.87 -5.58 23.92
C ALA A 65 10.83 -5.68 25.12
N ASP A 66 12.11 -5.31 24.91
CA ASP A 66 13.13 -5.30 25.96
C ASP A 66 13.01 -4.11 26.93
N ILE A 67 12.21 -3.11 26.55
CA ILE A 67 11.93 -1.92 27.35
C ILE A 67 10.51 -2.00 27.93
N SER A 68 9.53 -2.34 27.09
CA SER A 68 8.13 -2.44 27.48
C SER A 68 7.41 -3.50 26.63
N PRO A 69 7.18 -4.70 27.20
CA PRO A 69 6.38 -5.73 26.53
C PRO A 69 4.96 -5.26 26.19
N ARG A 70 4.39 -4.37 27.02
CA ARG A 70 3.05 -3.80 26.79
C ARG A 70 3.01 -2.92 25.55
N LEU A 71 3.96 -1.99 25.42
CA LEU A 71 4.04 -1.09 24.26
C LEU A 71 4.44 -1.85 22.99
N ALA A 72 5.27 -2.89 23.09
CA ALA A 72 5.57 -3.76 21.97
C ALA A 72 4.32 -4.46 21.43
N ALA A 73 3.47 -5.01 22.32
CA ALA A 73 2.20 -5.61 21.93
C ALA A 73 1.23 -4.58 21.33
N GLU A 74 1.19 -3.36 21.89
CA GLU A 74 0.36 -2.26 21.36
C GLU A 74 0.80 -1.83 19.96
N ALA A 75 2.11 -1.68 19.73
CA ALA A 75 2.68 -1.37 18.42
C ALA A 75 2.41 -2.47 17.39
N GLN A 76 2.52 -3.74 17.78
CA GLN A 76 2.19 -4.88 16.91
C GLN A 76 0.71 -4.89 16.51
N LYS A 77 -0.20 -4.62 17.46
CA LYS A 77 -1.63 -4.49 17.17
C LYS A 77 -1.90 -3.33 16.21
N ALA A 78 -1.29 -2.16 16.45
CA ALA A 78 -1.41 -1.02 15.56
C ALA A 78 -0.91 -1.36 14.14
N ALA A 79 0.27 -1.99 14.04
CA ALA A 79 0.84 -2.42 12.77
C ALA A 79 -0.09 -3.41 12.03
N ALA A 80 -0.69 -4.36 12.74
CA ALA A 80 -1.64 -5.31 12.16
C ALA A 80 -2.89 -4.61 11.60
N LEU A 81 -3.40 -3.58 12.29
CA LEU A 81 -4.55 -2.78 11.85
C LEU A 81 -4.21 -1.86 10.67
N THR A 82 -2.96 -1.36 10.59
CA THR A 82 -2.50 -0.53 9.48
C THR A 82 -2.12 -1.37 8.25
N SER A 83 -1.77 -2.65 8.45
CA SER A 83 -1.36 -3.57 7.38
C SER A 83 -2.52 -4.04 6.48
N ASP A 84 -3.76 -3.63 6.74
CA ASP A 84 -4.92 -3.98 5.91
C ASP A 84 -5.10 -3.05 4.68
N ALA A 85 -4.44 -1.89 4.63
CA ALA A 85 -4.72 -0.88 3.59
C ALA A 85 -3.61 -0.61 2.55
N ALA A 86 -2.34 -0.94 2.80
CA ALA A 86 -1.26 -0.45 1.91
C ALA A 86 -0.08 -1.39 1.64
N LEU A 87 0.02 -2.55 2.29
CA LEU A 87 1.22 -3.41 2.17
C LEU A 87 0.94 -4.88 1.81
N ARG A 88 -0.31 -5.25 1.48
CA ARG A 88 -0.62 -6.55 0.86
C ARG A 88 -0.47 -6.54 -0.67
N VAL A 89 0.39 -5.70 -1.21
CA VAL A 89 0.95 -5.93 -2.54
C VAL A 89 2.37 -6.45 -2.35
N SER A 90 2.48 -7.65 -1.75
CA SER A 90 3.50 -8.57 -2.24
C SER A 90 3.12 -8.84 -3.70
N PRO A 91 3.97 -8.56 -4.70
CA PRO A 91 3.64 -8.85 -6.12
C PRO A 91 3.56 -10.35 -6.45
N THR A 92 3.36 -11.24 -5.47
CA THR A 92 3.61 -12.69 -5.56
C THR A 92 2.37 -13.53 -5.24
N GLU A 93 1.16 -12.99 -5.37
CA GLU A 93 -0.05 -13.84 -5.28
C GLU A 93 -0.88 -13.89 -6.57
N ALA A 94 -0.63 -12.98 -7.52
CA ALA A 94 -1.07 -13.22 -8.89
C ALA A 94 -0.08 -14.20 -9.55
N PRO A 95 -0.52 -15.36 -10.05
CA PRO A 95 0.34 -16.22 -10.84
C PRO A 95 0.87 -15.42 -12.03
N TRP A 96 2.17 -15.51 -12.28
CA TRP A 96 2.82 -14.82 -13.37
C TRP A 96 2.04 -15.05 -14.69
N PRO A 97 1.53 -13.99 -15.34
CA PRO A 97 0.52 -14.12 -16.39
C PRO A 97 1.09 -14.61 -17.73
N PHE A 98 2.41 -14.77 -17.83
CA PHE A 98 3.09 -15.18 -19.05
C PHE A 98 3.70 -16.58 -18.89
N PRO A 99 2.97 -17.66 -19.21
CA PRO A 99 3.46 -19.04 -19.00
C PRO A 99 4.72 -19.37 -19.81
N SER A 100 4.94 -18.68 -20.94
CA SER A 100 6.08 -18.88 -21.83
C SER A 100 7.29 -17.98 -21.53
N THR A 101 7.15 -17.02 -20.60
CA THR A 101 8.20 -16.05 -20.30
C THR A 101 8.63 -16.23 -18.84
N PRO A 102 9.88 -16.58 -18.53
CA PRO A 102 10.33 -16.65 -17.15
C PRO A 102 10.28 -15.28 -16.46
N GLU A 103 9.68 -15.22 -15.28
CA GLU A 103 9.60 -13.99 -14.49
C GLU A 103 10.98 -13.41 -14.14
N ALA A 104 11.95 -14.29 -13.84
CA ALA A 104 13.31 -13.92 -13.49
C ALA A 104 14.01 -13.12 -14.60
N ASP A 105 13.79 -13.50 -15.86
CA ASP A 105 14.44 -12.86 -17.00
C ASP A 105 13.93 -11.43 -17.19
N VAL A 106 12.61 -11.22 -17.05
CA VAL A 106 12.00 -9.89 -17.14
C VAL A 106 12.46 -8.99 -15.99
N ARG A 107 12.59 -9.55 -14.78
CA ARG A 107 13.06 -8.79 -13.60
C ARG A 107 14.54 -8.42 -13.68
N ALA A 108 15.34 -9.15 -14.44
CA ALA A 108 16.77 -8.89 -14.62
C ALA A 108 17.09 -7.87 -15.72
N LEU A 109 16.08 -7.40 -16.48
CA LEU A 109 16.28 -6.46 -17.58
C LEU A 109 16.75 -5.07 -17.10
N PRO A 110 17.63 -4.39 -17.86
CA PRO A 110 17.99 -3.01 -17.60
C PRO A 110 16.81 -2.07 -17.88
N ALA A 111 16.82 -0.89 -17.24
CA ALA A 111 15.72 0.07 -17.29
C ALA A 111 15.35 0.54 -18.71
N ALA A 112 16.29 0.51 -19.66
CA ALA A 112 16.03 0.84 -21.07
C ALA A 112 15.15 -0.23 -21.75
N ASP A 113 15.44 -1.50 -21.49
CA ASP A 113 14.70 -2.62 -22.08
C ASP A 113 13.31 -2.76 -21.48
N ILE A 114 13.16 -2.43 -20.19
CA ILE A 114 11.85 -2.36 -19.52
C ILE A 114 10.95 -1.30 -20.18
N GLN A 115 11.50 -0.12 -20.52
CA GLN A 115 10.74 0.95 -21.18
C GLN A 115 10.34 0.57 -22.61
N LEU A 116 11.23 -0.08 -23.35
CA LEU A 116 10.91 -0.59 -24.68
C LEU A 116 9.77 -1.64 -24.60
N LEU A 117 9.88 -2.60 -23.68
CA LEU A 117 8.88 -3.62 -23.46
C LEU A 117 7.50 -3.02 -23.10
N ASP A 118 7.47 -2.01 -22.24
CA ASP A 118 6.24 -1.30 -21.86
C ASP A 118 5.57 -0.64 -23.07
N SER A 119 6.35 0.06 -23.90
CA SER A 119 5.81 0.74 -25.09
C SER A 119 5.20 -0.24 -26.11
N ILE A 120 5.85 -1.40 -26.30
CA ILE A 120 5.37 -2.47 -27.19
C ILE A 120 4.09 -3.08 -26.62
N LEU A 121 4.09 -3.40 -25.32
CA LEU A 121 2.94 -4.00 -24.64
C LEU A 121 1.73 -3.05 -24.67
N ALA A 122 1.94 -1.76 -24.39
CA ALA A 122 0.90 -0.75 -24.46
C ALA A 122 0.29 -0.63 -25.87
N GLY A 123 1.12 -0.67 -26.91
CA GLY A 123 0.67 -0.70 -28.30
C GLY A 123 -0.14 -1.95 -28.63
N ALA A 124 0.36 -3.13 -28.24
CA ALA A 124 -0.31 -4.40 -28.44
C ALA A 124 -1.66 -4.47 -27.70
N MET A 125 -1.73 -4.00 -26.45
CA MET A 125 -2.95 -3.94 -25.65
C MET A 125 -3.98 -3.00 -26.27
N LYS A 126 -3.59 -1.79 -26.71
CA LYS A 126 -4.49 -0.90 -27.44
C LYS A 126 -5.04 -1.56 -28.70
N ALA A 127 -4.20 -2.28 -29.44
CA ALA A 127 -4.64 -3.02 -30.62
C ALA A 127 -5.57 -4.18 -30.29
N ILE A 128 -5.40 -4.89 -29.15
CA ILE A 128 -6.31 -5.94 -28.63
C ILE A 128 -7.67 -5.38 -28.25
N LEU A 129 -7.68 -4.27 -27.52
CA LEU A 129 -8.91 -3.67 -27.03
C LEU A 129 -9.72 -3.05 -28.18
N ASN A 130 -9.04 -2.46 -29.18
CA ASN A 130 -9.71 -1.86 -30.34
C ASN A 130 -10.29 -2.89 -31.32
N ARG A 131 -9.81 -4.14 -31.33
CA ARG A 131 -10.39 -5.23 -32.14
C ARG A 131 -11.57 -5.94 -31.47
N SER A 132 -11.80 -5.68 -30.18
CA SER A 132 -12.96 -6.20 -29.43
C SER A 132 -14.20 -5.29 -29.47
N THR A 133 -14.13 -4.10 -30.06
CA THR A 133 -15.34 -3.34 -30.41
C THR A 133 -15.83 -3.83 -31.77
N PRO A 134 -16.95 -4.58 -31.86
CA PRO A 134 -17.49 -4.97 -33.15
C PRO A 134 -17.85 -3.69 -33.92
N SER A 135 -17.15 -3.49 -35.03
CA SER A 135 -17.51 -2.53 -36.06
C SER A 135 -18.98 -2.77 -36.42
N LYS A 136 -19.84 -1.77 -36.18
CA LYS A 136 -21.23 -1.73 -36.64
C LYS A 136 -21.38 -1.76 -38.18
N SER A 137 -20.33 -2.08 -38.95
CA SER A 137 -20.30 -1.93 -40.40
C SER A 137 -20.79 -3.13 -41.22
N MET A 138 -21.10 -4.29 -40.62
CA MET A 138 -21.59 -5.45 -41.41
C MET A 138 -23.12 -5.51 -41.50
N ALA A 139 -23.84 -4.97 -40.50
CA ALA A 139 -25.31 -4.99 -40.49
C ALA A 139 -25.94 -3.90 -41.39
N GLU A 140 -25.21 -2.80 -41.65
CA GLU A 140 -25.71 -1.68 -42.47
C GLU A 140 -25.49 -1.87 -43.98
N GLN A 141 -24.59 -2.76 -44.41
CA GLN A 141 -24.33 -2.98 -45.83
C GLN A 141 -25.19 -4.06 -46.49
N VAL A 142 -25.83 -4.95 -45.71
CA VAL A 142 -26.71 -5.99 -46.26
C VAL A 142 -28.15 -5.48 -46.45
N LEU A 143 -28.58 -4.42 -45.75
CA LEU A 143 -29.95 -3.88 -45.87
C LEU A 143 -30.17 -2.93 -47.07
N ASN A 144 -29.11 -2.42 -47.71
CA ASN A 144 -29.25 -1.43 -48.79
C ASN A 144 -29.06 -2.01 -50.21
N ALA A 145 -28.94 -3.33 -50.35
CA ALA A 145 -28.71 -3.99 -51.64
C ALA A 145 -29.90 -4.84 -52.16
N SER A 146 -31.02 -4.91 -51.43
CA SER A 146 -32.17 -5.72 -51.82
C SER A 146 -33.43 -4.89 -52.05
N GLY A 147 -33.65 -4.50 -53.30
CA GLY A 147 -34.97 -4.61 -53.92
C GLY A 147 -35.82 -3.35 -54.02
N LEU A 148 -35.71 -2.70 -55.18
CA LEU A 148 -36.82 -2.02 -55.86
C LEU A 148 -38.04 -2.95 -55.98
N SER A 149 -39.24 -2.47 -55.63
CA SER A 149 -40.47 -2.71 -56.41
C SER A 149 -41.68 -1.93 -55.86
N GLU A 150 -42.13 -0.95 -56.67
CA GLU A 150 -43.53 -0.68 -57.04
C GLU A 150 -44.52 0.03 -56.07
N THR A 151 -44.83 1.30 -56.40
CA THR A 151 -46.15 1.96 -56.29
C THR A 151 -47.23 1.22 -57.11
N PRO A 152 -48.59 1.32 -56.92
CA PRO A 152 -49.34 2.59 -56.80
C PRO A 152 -50.77 2.66 -56.15
N LYS A 153 -51.23 3.91 -55.91
CA LYS A 153 -52.59 4.54 -56.01
C LYS A 153 -53.86 4.02 -55.26
N LYS A 154 -54.49 4.92 -54.49
CA LYS A 154 -55.91 5.43 -54.59
C LYS A 154 -56.21 6.38 -53.40
N LYS A 155 -56.32 7.70 -53.58
CA LYS A 155 -57.51 8.53 -53.92
C LYS A 155 -58.72 8.35 -52.98
N ILE A 156 -58.87 9.26 -52.01
CA ILE A 156 -60.17 9.68 -51.44
C ILE A 156 -60.13 11.20 -51.27
N ARG A 157 -61.15 11.87 -51.82
CA ARG A 157 -61.49 13.31 -51.66
C ARG A 157 -62.54 13.40 -50.55
N GLU A 158 -62.51 14.48 -49.77
CA GLU A 158 -63.65 15.29 -49.27
C GLU A 158 -63.06 16.32 -48.27
N THR A 159 -62.91 17.60 -48.63
CA THR A 159 -63.86 18.73 -48.43
C THR A 159 -64.35 18.89 -47.00
N GLU A 160 -63.87 19.91 -46.30
CA GLU A 160 -64.76 20.81 -45.55
C GLU A 160 -64.09 22.18 -45.31
N LYS A 161 -64.82 23.23 -45.69
CA LYS A 161 -64.72 24.60 -45.20
C LYS A 161 -66.16 25.10 -45.07
#